data_AF-A0A7V2EYR0-F1
#
_entry.id   AF-A0A7V2EYR0-F1
#
_cell.length_a   1.000
_cell.length_b   1.000
_cell.length_c   1.000
_cell.angle_alpha   90.00
_cell.angle_beta   90.00
_cell.angle_gamma   90.00
#
_symmetry.space_group_name_H-M   'P 1'
#
loop_
_entity.id
_entity.type
_entity.pdbx_description
1 polymer ?
#
loop_
_entity_poly.entity_id
_entity_poly.type
_entity_poly.pdbx_seq_one_letter_code
_entity_poly.pdbx_strand_id
1 'polypeptide(L)'
;MSNLSGFSHAGLKAALDIKESYKSGEPICVPGEDHNILVPEYLMNHHLDLQTIEDPIALAMMATRDPEAPMALAEAARMSPLGRKTRLLAGVYGLVGEASRHPVVRKCIAMITDQAFDPDTIALARGHASKFIARSRRDYTGALRANLKSLLDGSLLPRVFVRQFFDLTEAGNMRADIRRK
;
A
#
# COMPACT_ATOMS: atom_id res chain seq x y z
N MET A 1 8.75 30.19 -1.01
CA MET A 1 7.87 29.41 -0.13
C MET A 1 8.71 28.31 0.48
N SER A 2 8.73 28.20 1.81
CA SER A 2 9.71 27.42 2.57
C SER A 2 9.48 25.92 2.39
N ASN A 3 10.16 25.31 1.42
CA ASN A 3 10.27 23.87 1.33
C ASN A 3 11.04 23.39 2.56
N LEU A 4 10.33 22.76 3.50
CA LEU A 4 10.94 21.98 4.58
C LEU A 4 11.67 20.79 3.95
N SER A 5 12.90 21.00 3.48
CA SER A 5 13.93 19.95 3.31
C SER A 5 13.46 18.58 2.80
N GLY A 6 12.57 18.54 1.80
CA GLY A 6 12.05 17.30 1.20
C GLY A 6 10.52 17.13 1.16
N PHE A 7 9.73 17.98 1.85
CA PHE A 7 8.26 17.90 1.85
C PHE A 7 7.62 19.18 1.29
N SER A 8 6.54 19.01 0.53
CA SER A 8 5.71 20.12 0.06
C SER A 8 4.52 20.37 0.99
N HIS A 9 4.02 21.61 1.03
CA HIS A 9 2.77 21.91 1.74
C HIS A 9 1.58 21.12 1.19
N ALA A 10 1.53 20.90 -0.12
CA ALA A 10 0.51 20.08 -0.76
C ALA A 10 0.62 18.61 -0.33
N GLY A 11 1.83 18.07 -0.23
CA GLY A 11 2.10 16.72 0.28
C GLY A 11 1.73 16.52 1.74
N LEU A 12 2.00 17.52 2.60
CA LEU A 12 1.55 17.50 4.00
C LEU A 12 0.03 17.45 4.10
N LYS A 13 -0.67 18.26 3.29
CA LYS A 13 -2.13 18.21 3.21
C LYS A 13 -2.60 16.84 2.75
N ALA A 14 -2.03 16.31 1.66
CA ALA A 14 -2.37 14.98 1.15
C ALA A 14 -2.16 13.87 2.20
N ALA A 15 -1.08 13.91 2.98
CA ALA A 15 -0.85 12.94 4.06
C ALA A 15 -1.90 13.04 5.17
N LEU A 16 -2.37 14.25 5.52
CA LEU A 16 -3.45 14.44 6.48
C LEU A 16 -4.79 13.92 5.93
N ASP A 17 -5.09 14.22 4.68
CA ASP A 17 -6.31 13.76 4.01
C ASP A 17 -6.33 12.21 3.94
N ILE A 18 -5.22 11.58 3.53
CA ILE A 18 -5.03 10.12 3.53
C ILE A 18 -5.28 9.53 4.92
N LYS A 19 -4.72 10.15 5.96
CA LYS A 19 -4.90 9.70 7.34
C LYS A 19 -6.37 9.75 7.77
N GLU A 20 -7.09 10.80 7.41
CA GLU A 20 -8.52 10.90 7.72
C GLU A 20 -9.35 9.92 6.88
N SER A 21 -9.06 9.73 5.59
CA SER A 21 -9.70 8.71 4.75
C SER A 21 -9.50 7.28 5.28
N TYR A 22 -8.33 6.99 5.86
CA TYR A 22 -8.11 5.71 6.55
C TYR A 22 -8.81 5.61 7.90
N LYS A 23 -9.11 6.72 8.58
CA LYS A 23 -9.96 6.68 9.79
C LYS A 23 -11.44 6.53 9.45
N SER A 24 -11.88 7.13 8.34
CA SER A 24 -13.28 7.13 7.91
C SER A 24 -13.68 5.85 7.16
N GLY A 25 -12.72 5.04 6.68
CA GLY A 25 -13.04 3.86 5.88
C GLY A 25 -13.11 4.09 4.38
N GLU A 26 -12.75 5.27 3.89
CA GLU A 26 -12.93 5.69 2.48
C GLU A 26 -11.70 5.46 1.58
N PRO A 27 -11.81 4.63 0.50
CA PRO A 27 -10.70 4.31 -0.43
C PRO A 27 -9.89 5.53 -0.83
N ILE A 28 -8.57 5.34 -0.94
CA ILE A 28 -7.75 6.33 -1.64
C ILE A 28 -7.99 6.06 -3.13
N CYS A 29 -8.40 7.08 -3.85
CA CYS A 29 -8.65 6.99 -5.29
C CYS A 29 -7.43 7.47 -6.08
N VAL A 30 -7.39 7.10 -7.36
CA VAL A 30 -6.40 7.59 -8.31
C VAL A 30 -6.60 9.10 -8.49
N PRO A 31 -5.54 9.93 -8.39
CA PRO A 31 -5.66 11.37 -8.57
C PRO A 31 -6.29 11.74 -9.92
N GLY A 32 -7.36 12.54 -9.89
CA GLY A 32 -8.12 12.93 -11.09
C GLY A 32 -9.15 11.91 -11.56
N GLU A 33 -9.25 10.75 -10.91
CA GLU A 33 -10.23 9.71 -11.19
C GLU A 33 -10.92 9.27 -9.90
N ASP A 34 -11.82 10.11 -9.38
CA ASP A 34 -12.47 9.92 -8.06
C ASP A 34 -13.26 8.61 -7.92
N HIS A 35 -13.58 7.94 -9.02
CA HIS A 35 -14.29 6.65 -9.06
C HIS A 35 -13.37 5.43 -9.11
N ASN A 36 -12.06 5.64 -9.36
CA ASN A 36 -11.11 4.55 -9.50
C ASN A 36 -10.27 4.41 -8.24
N ILE A 37 -10.43 3.27 -7.58
CA ILE A 37 -9.69 2.93 -6.37
C ILE A 37 -8.21 2.76 -6.70
N LEU A 38 -7.34 3.39 -5.92
CA LEU A 38 -5.89 3.25 -6.05
C LEU A 38 -5.48 1.84 -5.60
N VAL A 39 -4.95 1.04 -6.53
CA VAL A 39 -4.44 -0.31 -6.26
C VAL A 39 -2.90 -0.35 -6.33
N PRO A 40 -2.24 -1.38 -5.76
CA PRO A 40 -0.78 -1.45 -5.68
C PRO A 40 -0.05 -1.27 -7.01
N GLU A 41 -0.66 -1.71 -8.12
CA GLU A 41 -0.09 -1.62 -9.46
C GLU A 41 0.11 -0.17 -9.93
N TYR A 42 -0.73 0.77 -9.51
CA TYR A 42 -0.53 2.19 -9.81
C TYR A 42 0.77 2.71 -9.19
N LEU A 43 1.05 2.32 -7.95
CA LEU A 43 2.28 2.68 -7.23
C LEU A 43 3.51 1.96 -7.76
N MET A 44 3.34 0.73 -8.27
CA MET A 44 4.43 -0.01 -8.90
C MET A 44 4.76 0.51 -10.30
N ASN A 45 3.81 1.16 -10.99
CA ASN A 45 4.04 1.78 -12.28
C ASN A 45 4.64 3.18 -12.13
N HIS A 46 5.95 3.27 -12.33
CA HIS A 46 6.66 4.52 -12.11
C HIS A 46 6.39 5.62 -13.12
N HIS A 47 5.78 5.27 -14.26
CA HIS A 47 5.46 6.19 -15.35
C HIS A 47 4.15 6.95 -15.13
N LEU A 48 3.37 6.58 -14.12
CA LEU A 48 2.17 7.30 -13.74
C LEU A 48 2.52 8.45 -12.81
N ASP A 49 1.94 9.62 -13.08
CA ASP A 49 2.01 10.77 -12.18
C ASP A 49 0.88 10.65 -11.15
N LEU A 50 1.24 10.35 -9.91
CA LEU A 50 0.28 10.28 -8.79
C LEU A 50 0.15 11.63 -8.06
N GLN A 51 0.58 12.73 -8.67
CA GLN A 51 0.44 14.09 -8.17
C GLN A 51 0.92 14.23 -6.70
N THR A 52 0.09 14.77 -5.82
CA THR A 52 0.43 14.99 -4.40
C THR A 52 0.64 13.70 -3.61
N ILE A 53 0.19 12.54 -4.11
CA ILE A 53 0.46 11.24 -3.48
C ILE A 53 1.94 10.88 -3.61
N GLU A 54 2.66 11.37 -4.62
CA GLU A 54 4.10 11.11 -4.77
C GLU A 54 4.98 11.83 -3.76
N ASP A 55 4.42 12.77 -2.99
CA ASP A 55 5.18 13.43 -1.94
C ASP A 55 5.64 12.38 -0.91
N PRO A 56 6.92 12.38 -0.50
CA PRO A 56 7.44 11.37 0.40
C PRO A 56 6.64 11.24 1.70
N ILE A 57 6.03 12.31 2.22
CA ILE A 57 5.23 12.23 3.45
C ILE A 57 3.86 11.57 3.23
N ALA A 58 3.27 11.75 2.04
CA ALA A 58 2.03 11.09 1.65
C ALA A 58 2.25 9.58 1.48
N LEU A 59 3.30 9.20 0.73
CA LEU A 59 3.72 7.80 0.60
C LEU A 59 4.05 7.16 1.95
N ALA A 60 4.75 7.88 2.84
CA ALA A 60 5.07 7.38 4.17
C ALA A 60 3.81 7.15 5.02
N MET A 61 2.83 8.05 4.95
CA MET A 61 1.56 7.88 5.65
C MET A 61 0.82 6.63 5.17
N MET A 62 0.74 6.44 3.86
CA MET A 62 0.14 5.26 3.25
C MET A 62 0.86 3.98 3.67
N ALA A 63 2.17 3.89 3.41
CA ALA A 63 2.98 2.72 3.73
C ALA A 63 2.90 2.30 5.21
N THR A 64 2.70 3.26 6.10
CA THR A 64 2.58 3.02 7.55
C THR A 64 1.18 2.55 7.95
N ARG A 65 0.13 3.17 7.39
CA ARG A 65 -1.25 3.01 7.87
C ARG A 65 -2.07 2.04 7.04
N ASP A 66 -1.64 1.70 5.84
CA ASP A 66 -2.44 0.89 4.94
C ASP A 66 -2.80 -0.47 5.58
N PRO A 67 -4.08 -0.88 5.52
CA PRO A 67 -4.54 -2.18 6.01
C PRO A 67 -3.90 -3.37 5.31
N GLU A 68 -3.42 -3.20 4.09
CA GLU A 68 -3.02 -4.31 3.23
C GLU A 68 -1.53 -4.32 2.98
N ALA A 69 -0.92 -5.48 3.27
CA ALA A 69 0.50 -5.67 3.05
C ALA A 69 0.94 -5.42 1.58
N PRO A 70 0.19 -5.85 0.54
CA PRO A 70 0.55 -5.55 -0.85
C PRO A 70 0.59 -4.06 -1.18
N MET A 71 -0.35 -3.29 -0.63
CA MET A 71 -0.48 -1.86 -0.83
C MET A 71 0.65 -1.13 -0.08
N ALA A 72 0.75 -1.36 1.23
CA ALA A 72 1.84 -0.89 2.10
C ALA A 72 3.25 -1.10 1.49
N LEU A 73 3.45 -2.28 0.89
CA LEU A 73 4.70 -2.65 0.24
C LEU A 73 4.94 -1.90 -1.07
N ALA A 74 3.90 -1.63 -1.86
CA ALA A 74 3.98 -0.84 -3.08
C ALA A 74 4.33 0.63 -2.78
N GLU A 75 3.75 1.23 -1.74
CA GLU A 75 4.15 2.60 -1.34
C GLU A 75 5.59 2.64 -0.85
N ALA A 76 6.00 1.70 0.01
CA ALA A 76 7.38 1.61 0.46
C ALA A 76 8.35 1.40 -0.72
N ALA A 77 7.95 0.63 -1.72
CA ALA A 77 8.72 0.41 -2.94
C ALA A 77 8.79 1.67 -3.83
N ARG A 78 7.70 2.45 -3.92
CA ARG A 78 7.63 3.73 -4.68
C ARG A 78 8.43 4.83 -3.99
N MET A 79 8.41 4.88 -2.65
CA MET A 79 9.15 5.85 -1.84
C MET A 79 10.65 5.56 -1.77
N SER A 80 11.08 4.30 -1.91
CA SER A 80 12.48 3.89 -1.72
C SER A 80 13.55 4.75 -2.43
N PRO A 81 13.40 5.20 -3.69
CA PRO A 81 14.44 6.00 -4.34
C PRO A 81 14.57 7.41 -3.74
N LEU A 82 13.54 7.89 -3.03
CA LEU A 82 13.51 9.21 -2.40
C LEU A 82 14.34 9.26 -1.12
N GLY A 83 14.51 8.12 -0.44
CA GLY A 83 15.31 8.02 0.80
C GLY A 83 16.78 8.41 0.60
N ARG A 84 17.34 8.22 -0.58
CA ARG A 84 18.72 8.61 -0.90
C ARG A 84 18.93 10.13 -1.03
N LYS A 85 17.85 10.92 -1.21
CA LYS A 85 17.96 12.35 -1.52
C LYS A 85 18.40 13.19 -0.32
N THR A 86 17.88 12.90 0.87
CA THR A 86 18.21 13.65 2.11
C THR A 86 18.20 12.73 3.32
N ARG A 87 18.93 13.10 4.38
CA ARG A 87 18.91 12.38 5.67
C ARG A 87 17.51 12.35 6.29
N LEU A 88 16.72 13.41 6.08
CA LEU A 88 15.34 13.47 6.55
C LEU A 88 14.48 12.40 5.87
N LEU A 89 14.56 12.28 4.55
CA LEU A 89 13.80 11.27 3.80
C LEU A 89 14.25 9.85 4.11
N ALA A 90 15.55 9.62 4.29
CA ALA A 90 16.07 8.35 4.79
C ALA A 90 15.50 8.01 6.18
N GLY A 91 15.50 8.98 7.09
CA GLY A 91 14.94 8.81 8.44
C GLY A 91 13.45 8.50 8.43
N VAL A 92 12.66 9.23 7.63
CA VAL A 92 11.22 8.94 7.49
C VAL A 92 10.99 7.55 6.90
N TYR A 93 11.77 7.14 5.90
CA TYR A 93 11.68 5.79 5.36
C TYR A 93 11.95 4.71 6.42
N GLY A 94 12.96 4.93 7.28
CA GLY A 94 13.23 4.05 8.43
C GLY A 94 12.06 3.99 9.42
N LEU A 95 11.46 5.15 9.75
CA LEU A 95 10.29 5.24 10.64
C LEU A 95 9.07 4.48 10.09
N VAL A 96 8.87 4.47 8.76
CA VAL A 96 7.83 3.63 8.13
C VAL A 96 8.08 2.16 8.44
N GLY A 97 9.34 1.71 8.40
CA GLY A 97 9.73 0.36 8.80
C GLY A 97 9.36 0.06 10.24
N GLU A 98 9.75 0.92 11.18
CA GLU A 98 9.45 0.75 12.60
C GLU A 98 7.95 0.75 12.90
N ALA A 99 7.19 1.63 12.24
CA ALA A 99 5.77 1.82 12.49
C ALA A 99 4.86 0.83 11.73
N SER A 100 5.36 0.17 10.68
CA SER A 100 4.54 -0.72 9.86
C SER A 100 4.15 -2.00 10.60
N ARG A 101 2.84 -2.30 10.63
CA ARG A 101 2.33 -3.57 11.14
C ARG A 101 2.75 -4.78 10.31
N HIS A 102 3.07 -4.58 9.03
CA HIS A 102 3.30 -5.66 8.07
C HIS A 102 4.75 -6.17 8.09
N PRO A 103 5.01 -7.44 8.44
CA PRO A 103 6.38 -7.98 8.49
C PRO A 103 7.11 -7.92 7.15
N VAL A 104 6.39 -8.04 6.03
CA VAL A 104 6.97 -7.96 4.68
C VAL A 104 7.48 -6.56 4.35
N VAL A 105 6.77 -5.51 4.80
CA VAL A 105 7.17 -4.11 4.64
C VAL A 105 8.41 -3.82 5.48
N ARG A 106 8.39 -4.26 6.75
CA ARG A 106 9.56 -4.17 7.66
C ARG A 106 10.83 -4.77 7.06
N LYS A 107 10.74 -5.99 6.52
CA LYS A 107 11.88 -6.66 5.86
C LYS A 107 12.35 -5.95 4.60
N CYS A 108 11.42 -5.44 3.79
CA CYS A 108 11.74 -4.68 2.58
C CYS A 108 12.49 -3.39 2.92
N ILE A 109 11.99 -2.63 3.90
CA ILE A 109 12.60 -1.39 4.35
C ILE A 109 13.99 -1.66 4.92
N ALA A 110 14.12 -2.64 5.84
CA ALA A 110 15.42 -3.01 6.42
C ALA A 110 16.45 -3.34 5.34
N MET A 111 16.08 -4.18 4.36
CA MET A 111 16.96 -4.52 3.24
C MET A 111 17.46 -3.28 2.48
N ILE A 112 16.59 -2.31 2.22
CA ILE A 112 16.94 -1.07 1.49
C ILE A 112 17.78 -0.13 2.36
N THR A 113 17.44 0.02 3.64
CA THR A 113 18.15 0.93 4.56
C THR A 113 19.53 0.39 4.92
N ASP A 114 19.67 -0.92 5.11
CA ASP A 114 20.94 -1.58 5.45
C ASP A 114 21.98 -1.44 4.32
N GLN A 115 21.51 -1.35 3.08
CA GLN A 115 22.34 -1.11 1.89
C GLN A 115 22.37 0.37 1.48
N ALA A 116 22.00 1.28 2.39
CA ALA A 116 22.05 2.73 2.17
C ALA A 116 21.37 3.20 0.87
N PHE A 117 20.22 2.62 0.52
CA PHE A 117 19.45 2.94 -0.69
C PHE A 117 20.21 2.68 -2.00
N ASP A 118 21.02 1.62 -2.03
CA ASP A 118 21.66 1.11 -3.24
C ASP A 118 20.62 0.83 -4.36
N PRO A 119 20.83 1.32 -5.60
CA PRO A 119 19.88 1.15 -6.70
C PRO A 119 19.55 -0.30 -7.04
N ASP A 120 20.52 -1.21 -6.99
CA ASP A 120 20.30 -2.61 -7.33
C ASP A 120 19.47 -3.31 -6.25
N THR A 121 19.73 -2.97 -4.99
CA THR A 121 18.92 -3.40 -3.84
C THR A 121 17.49 -2.89 -3.94
N ILE A 122 17.29 -1.63 -4.33
CA ILE A 122 15.97 -1.06 -4.59
C ILE A 122 15.27 -1.80 -5.73
N ALA A 123 15.97 -2.05 -6.86
CA ALA A 123 15.41 -2.78 -7.99
C ALA A 123 15.00 -4.21 -7.59
N LEU A 124 15.82 -4.89 -6.78
CA LEU A 124 15.53 -6.21 -6.26
C LEU A 124 14.31 -6.20 -5.32
N ALA A 125 14.26 -5.25 -4.38
CA ALA A 125 13.13 -5.08 -3.46
C ALA A 125 11.82 -4.81 -4.21
N ARG A 126 11.86 -3.97 -5.27
CA ARG A 126 10.73 -3.74 -6.16
C ARG A 126 10.31 -5.01 -6.91
N GLY A 127 11.26 -5.80 -7.41
CA GLY A 127 10.98 -7.08 -8.03
C GLY A 127 10.27 -8.06 -7.07
N HIS A 128 10.69 -8.08 -5.81
CA HIS A 128 10.02 -8.86 -4.76
C HIS A 128 8.61 -8.32 -4.45
N ALA A 129 8.44 -7.00 -4.36
CA ALA A 129 7.14 -6.37 -4.16
C ALA A 129 6.15 -6.74 -5.28
N SER A 130 6.56 -6.62 -6.55
CA SER A 130 5.73 -7.01 -7.70
C SER A 130 5.30 -8.48 -7.63
N LYS A 131 6.23 -9.39 -7.30
CA LYS A 131 5.93 -10.82 -7.15
C LYS A 131 4.96 -11.07 -5.98
N PHE A 132 5.13 -10.38 -4.87
CA PHE A 132 4.27 -10.49 -3.70
C PHE A 132 2.84 -10.00 -3.99
N ILE A 133 2.70 -8.85 -4.66
CA ILE A 133 1.42 -8.29 -5.09
C ILE A 133 0.71 -9.25 -6.06
N ALA A 134 1.41 -9.71 -7.09
CA ALA A 134 0.84 -10.65 -8.08
C ALA A 134 0.46 -12.00 -7.47
N ARG A 135 1.21 -12.49 -6.47
CA ARG A 135 0.84 -13.69 -5.71
C ARG A 135 -0.41 -13.44 -4.86
N SER A 136 -0.46 -12.35 -4.11
CA SER A 136 -1.59 -12.01 -3.24
C SER A 136 -2.90 -11.95 -4.05
N ARG A 137 -2.88 -11.30 -5.22
CA ARG A 137 -4.04 -11.28 -6.14
C ARG A 137 -4.50 -12.66 -6.59
N ARG A 138 -3.56 -13.54 -6.93
CA ARG A 138 -3.88 -14.93 -7.31
C ARG A 138 -4.49 -15.69 -6.13
N ASP A 139 -3.95 -15.51 -4.94
CA ASP A 139 -4.42 -16.17 -3.73
C ASP A 139 -5.85 -15.71 -3.37
N TYR A 140 -6.14 -14.40 -3.42
CA TYR A 140 -7.50 -13.86 -3.21
C TYR A 140 -8.49 -14.33 -4.27
N THR A 141 -8.10 -14.31 -5.54
CA THR A 141 -8.95 -14.83 -6.64
C THR A 141 -9.22 -16.32 -6.47
N GLY A 142 -8.21 -17.09 -6.05
CA GLY A 142 -8.33 -18.51 -5.75
C GLY A 142 -9.30 -18.78 -4.60
N ALA A 143 -9.22 -18.01 -3.52
CA ALA A 143 -10.12 -18.10 -2.38
C ALA A 143 -11.57 -17.78 -2.77
N LEU A 144 -11.80 -16.71 -3.55
CA LEU A 144 -13.13 -16.36 -4.05
C LEU A 144 -13.73 -17.49 -4.91
N ARG A 145 -12.93 -18.10 -5.80
CA ARG A 145 -13.37 -19.25 -6.61
C ARG A 145 -13.71 -20.46 -5.74
N ALA A 146 -12.90 -20.76 -4.73
CA ALA A 146 -13.15 -21.86 -3.80
C ALA A 146 -14.43 -21.65 -2.97
N ASN A 147 -14.68 -20.42 -2.52
CA ASN A 147 -15.91 -20.06 -1.82
C ASN A 147 -17.14 -20.21 -2.70
N LEU A 148 -17.05 -19.76 -3.96
CA LEU A 148 -18.14 -19.92 -4.92
C LEU A 148 -18.43 -21.40 -5.20
N LYS A 149 -17.39 -22.22 -5.38
CA LYS A 149 -17.55 -23.68 -5.53
C LYS A 149 -18.23 -24.29 -4.31
N SER A 150 -17.80 -23.92 -3.11
CA SER A 150 -18.38 -24.43 -1.86
C SER A 150 -19.85 -24.04 -1.68
N LEU A 151 -20.24 -22.84 -2.16
CA LEU A 151 -21.64 -22.42 -2.21
C LEU A 151 -22.45 -23.29 -3.17
N LEU A 152 -21.93 -23.52 -4.38
CA LEU A 152 -22.60 -24.34 -5.41
C LEU A 152 -22.77 -25.80 -4.97
N ASP A 153 -21.77 -26.35 -4.27
CA ASP A 153 -21.77 -27.72 -3.76
C ASP A 153 -22.57 -27.88 -2.46
N GLY A 154 -23.17 -26.79 -1.94
CA GLY A 154 -23.98 -26.78 -0.72
C GLY A 154 -23.20 -26.93 0.59
N SER A 155 -21.86 -26.97 0.53
CA SER A 155 -20.98 -27.09 1.70
C SER A 155 -20.79 -25.76 2.44
N LEU A 156 -21.13 -24.63 1.81
CA LEU A 156 -21.08 -23.29 2.39
C LEU A 156 -22.48 -22.66 2.41
N LEU A 157 -22.92 -22.20 3.59
CA LEU A 157 -24.20 -21.48 3.71
C LEU A 157 -24.13 -20.14 2.96
N PRO A 158 -25.21 -19.72 2.25
CA PRO A 158 -25.23 -18.47 1.49
C PRO A 158 -24.83 -17.23 2.31
N ARG A 159 -25.28 -17.12 3.56
CA ARG A 159 -24.90 -16.01 4.47
C ARG A 159 -23.40 -15.95 4.76
N VAL A 160 -22.75 -17.11 4.83
CA VAL A 160 -21.31 -17.21 5.08
C VAL A 160 -20.54 -16.87 3.80
N PHE A 161 -21.04 -17.31 2.64
CA PHE A 161 -20.50 -16.90 1.35
C PHE A 161 -20.52 -15.38 1.19
N VAL A 162 -21.67 -14.72 1.41
CA VAL A 162 -21.79 -13.26 1.23
C VAL A 162 -20.77 -12.53 2.11
N ARG A 163 -20.65 -12.92 3.38
CA ARG A 163 -19.66 -12.35 4.29
C ARG A 163 -18.23 -12.56 3.78
N GLN A 164 -17.85 -13.79 3.46
CA GLN A 164 -16.51 -14.10 2.98
C GLN A 164 -16.20 -13.45 1.62
N PHE A 165 -17.20 -13.29 0.77
CA PHE A 165 -17.07 -12.59 -0.50
C PHE A 165 -16.75 -11.11 -0.29
N PHE A 166 -17.46 -10.43 0.61
CA PHE A 166 -17.11 -9.05 0.98
C PHE A 166 -15.76 -8.99 1.68
N ASP A 167 -15.46 -9.87 2.64
CA ASP A 167 -14.16 -9.89 3.32
C ASP A 167 -12.99 -10.07 2.32
N LEU A 168 -13.14 -10.92 1.30
CA LEU A 168 -12.10 -11.19 0.31
C LEU A 168 -12.04 -10.17 -0.83
N THR A 169 -13.17 -9.63 -1.26
CA THR A 169 -13.17 -8.55 -2.25
C THR A 169 -12.68 -7.25 -1.62
N GLU A 170 -13.00 -6.99 -0.35
CA GLU A 170 -12.38 -5.93 0.43
C GLU A 170 -10.89 -6.23 0.64
N ALA A 171 -10.46 -7.43 1.04
CA ALA A 171 -9.02 -7.74 1.17
C ALA A 171 -8.24 -7.73 -0.16
N GLY A 172 -8.93 -7.77 -1.31
CA GLY A 172 -8.34 -7.77 -2.65
C GLY A 172 -8.43 -6.42 -3.38
N ASN A 173 -9.35 -5.53 -2.97
CA ASN A 173 -9.60 -4.19 -3.51
C ASN A 173 -9.68 -3.11 -2.41
N MET A 174 -9.07 -3.35 -1.25
CA MET A 174 -8.99 -2.55 -0.03
C MET A 174 -10.10 -2.73 1.07
N ARG A 175 -9.64 -2.91 2.33
CA ARG A 175 -10.10 -2.23 3.60
C ARG A 175 -10.72 -3.03 4.76
N ALA A 176 -10.59 -4.35 4.80
CA ALA A 176 -11.21 -5.14 5.89
C ALA A 176 -10.84 -4.66 7.31
N ASP A 177 -9.59 -4.20 7.51
CA ASP A 177 -9.10 -3.71 8.82
C ASP A 177 -9.50 -2.26 9.14
N ILE A 178 -10.05 -1.50 8.18
CA ILE A 178 -10.56 -0.15 8.44
C ILE A 178 -12.04 -0.17 8.85
N ARG A 179 -12.80 -1.19 8.43
CA ARG A 179 -14.24 -1.31 8.75
C ARG A 179 -14.51 -2.00 10.09
N ARG A 180 -13.49 -2.58 10.73
CA ARG A 180 -13.60 -3.18 12.06
C ARG A 180 -13.51 -2.08 13.13
N LYS A 181 -14.67 -1.70 13.67
CA LYS A 181 -14.78 -0.86 14.87
C LYS A 181 -14.26 -1.58 16.10
#